data_AF-A0A7S1RNC3-F1
#
_entry.id   AF-A0A7S1RNC3-F1
#
_cell.length_a   1.000
_cell.length_b   1.000
_cell.length_c   1.000
_cell.angle_alpha   90.00
_cell.angle_beta   90.00
_cell.angle_gamma   90.00
#
_symmetry.space_group_name_H-M   'P 1'
#
loop_
_entity.id
_entity.type
_entity.pdbx_description
1 polymer ?
#
loop_
_entity_poly.entity_id
_entity_poly.type
_entity_poly.pdbx_seq_one_letter_code
_entity_poly.pdbx_strand_id
1 'polypeptide(L)'
;RSLPVSAELAAAGYHEGATFFELREFVRAAQGLQPVPVTAHDGTMAVAMGLAAQQSIRTGKVVKLSAEGRGHATAAADAADPCHAGDVADLLLREDRLQSQL
;
A
#
# COMPACT_ATOMS: atom_id res chain seq x y z
N ARG A 1 -2.20 26.03 -7.62
CA ARG A 1 -1.58 26.91 -6.60
C ARG A 1 -0.36 26.18 -6.07
N SER A 2 0.85 26.67 -6.29
CA SER A 2 2.04 26.13 -5.60
C SER A 2 2.13 26.72 -4.20
N LEU A 3 2.55 25.91 -3.24
CA LEU A 3 2.90 26.39 -1.90
C LEU A 3 4.41 26.67 -1.92
N PRO A 4 4.87 27.78 -1.31
CA PRO A 4 6.29 28.11 -1.30
C PRO A 4 7.06 27.05 -0.49
N VAL A 5 8.11 26.50 -1.11
CA VAL A 5 9.07 25.58 -0.48
C VAL A 5 10.25 26.41 0.06
N SER A 6 10.81 26.03 1.21
CA SER A 6 11.99 26.73 1.73
C SER A 6 13.18 26.55 0.79
N ALA A 7 14.05 27.56 0.71
CA ALA A 7 15.25 27.48 -0.13
C ALA A 7 16.17 26.30 0.26
N GLU A 8 16.18 25.94 1.54
CA GLU A 8 16.91 24.77 2.05
C GLU A 8 16.33 23.45 1.51
N LEU A 9 15.02 23.26 1.57
CA LEU A 9 14.35 22.05 1.05
C LEU A 9 14.54 21.91 -0.46
N ALA A 10 14.37 23.01 -1.20
CA ALA A 10 14.59 23.03 -2.65
C ALA A 10 16.03 22.67 -3.04
N ALA A 11 17.01 23.04 -2.19
CA ALA A 11 18.42 22.74 -2.40
C ALA A 11 18.84 21.35 -1.88
N ALA A 12 18.05 20.73 -1.00
CA ALA A 12 18.41 19.48 -0.33
C ALA A 12 18.38 18.25 -1.27
N GLY A 13 17.79 18.36 -2.47
CA GLY A 13 17.82 17.31 -3.47
C GLY A 13 16.56 17.27 -4.34
N TYR A 14 16.44 16.21 -5.15
CA TYR A 14 15.26 15.96 -5.98
C TYR A 14 13.98 15.85 -5.12
N HIS A 15 12.84 16.17 -5.72
CA HIS A 15 11.53 16.19 -5.07
C HIS A 15 11.49 17.07 -3.82
N GLU A 16 12.02 18.29 -3.92
CA GLU A 16 12.00 19.28 -2.82
C GLU A 16 12.67 18.75 -1.54
N GLY A 17 13.75 17.99 -1.71
CA GLY A 17 14.53 17.40 -0.62
C GLY A 17 13.99 16.08 -0.06
N ALA A 18 12.81 15.60 -0.47
CA ALA A 18 12.19 14.39 0.09
C ALA A 18 13.16 13.20 0.12
N THR A 19 13.82 12.91 -1.02
CA THR A 19 14.76 11.78 -1.13
C THR A 19 15.97 11.93 -0.19
N PHE A 20 16.47 13.15 0.01
CA PHE A 20 17.58 13.38 0.92
C PHE A 20 17.18 13.09 2.36
N PHE A 21 16.01 13.57 2.78
CA PHE A 21 15.50 13.35 4.14
C PHE A 21 15.15 11.88 4.39
N GLU A 22 14.53 11.20 3.42
CA GLU A 22 14.24 9.77 3.48
C GLU A 22 15.51 8.93 3.65
N LEU A 23 16.55 9.17 2.83
CA LEU A 23 17.82 8.44 2.94
C LEU A 23 18.56 8.76 4.25
N ARG A 24 18.56 10.03 4.67
CA ARG A 24 19.15 10.44 5.95
C ARG A 24 18.47 9.71 7.12
N GLU A 25 17.15 9.61 7.10
CA GLU A 25 16.40 8.93 8.15
C GLU A 25 16.59 7.42 8.12
N PHE A 26 16.63 6.82 6.92
CA PHE A 26 16.96 5.41 6.74
C PHE A 26 18.32 5.06 7.35
N VAL A 27 19.37 5.83 7.05
CA VAL A 27 20.72 5.58 7.59
C VAL A 27 20.73 5.67 9.12
N ARG A 28 20.09 6.69 9.69
CA ARG A 28 20.01 6.85 11.15
C ARG A 28 19.25 5.70 11.80
N ALA A 29 18.14 5.24 11.21
CA ALA A 29 17.38 4.11 11.73
C ALA A 29 18.19 2.80 11.62
N ALA A 30 18.88 2.58 10.50
CA ALA A 30 19.75 1.42 10.28
C ALA A 30 20.93 1.36 11.26
N GLN A 31 21.41 2.52 11.72
CA GLN A 31 22.43 2.63 12.77
C GLN A 31 21.86 2.51 14.19
N GLY A 32 20.54 2.35 14.35
CA GLY A 32 19.88 2.31 15.66
C GLY A 32 19.82 3.67 16.37
N LEU A 33 20.09 4.77 15.66
CA LEU A 33 20.10 6.12 16.23
C LEU A 33 18.70 6.74 16.33
N GLN A 34 17.69 6.10 15.74
CA GLN A 34 16.29 6.47 15.86
C GLN A 34 15.38 5.28 15.53
N PRO A 35 14.09 5.31 15.93
CA PRO A 35 13.09 4.35 15.48
C PRO A 35 12.92 4.37 13.96
N VAL A 36 12.47 3.24 13.39
CA VAL A 36 12.15 3.13 11.96
C VAL A 36 10.88 3.96 11.67
N PRO A 37 10.94 5.01 10.82
CA PRO A 37 9.80 5.88 10.56
C PRO A 37 8.75 5.26 9.62
N VAL A 38 9.18 4.41 8.69
CA VAL A 38 8.33 3.64 7.77
C VAL A 38 8.70 2.17 7.86
N THR A 39 7.76 1.36 8.31
CA THR A 39 7.95 -0.05 8.65
C THR A 39 7.61 -0.97 7.46
N ALA A 40 7.96 -2.25 7.59
CA ALA A 40 7.52 -3.26 6.64
C ALA A 40 5.98 -3.38 6.58
N HIS A 41 5.30 -3.12 7.70
CA HIS A 41 3.84 -3.13 7.76
C HIS A 41 3.22 -2.03 6.88
N ASP A 42 3.80 -0.83 6.91
CA ASP A 42 3.37 0.27 6.03
C ASP A 42 3.50 -0.10 4.55
N GLY A 43 4.59 -0.81 4.20
CA GLY A 43 4.77 -1.37 2.86
C GLY A 43 3.71 -2.41 2.48
N THR A 44 3.36 -3.33 3.40
CA THR A 44 2.28 -4.30 3.19
C THR A 44 0.94 -3.60 2.95
N MET A 45 0.63 -2.57 3.73
CA MET A 45 -0.59 -1.79 3.55
C MET A 45 -0.64 -1.07 2.19
N ALA A 46 0.49 -0.52 1.73
CA ALA A 46 0.56 0.11 0.40
C ALA A 46 0.25 -0.88 -0.73
N VAL A 47 0.81 -2.10 -0.68
CA VAL A 47 0.51 -3.16 -1.64
C VAL A 47 -0.97 -3.57 -1.58
N ALA A 48 -1.49 -3.76 -0.37
CA ALA A 48 -2.88 -4.11 -0.13
C ALA A 48 -3.84 -3.09 -0.73
N MET A 49 -3.55 -1.80 -0.55
CA MET A 49 -4.31 -0.69 -1.14
C MET A 49 -4.32 -0.77 -2.66
N GLY A 50 -3.17 -1.06 -3.30
CA GLY A 50 -3.08 -1.21 -4.75
C GLY A 50 -3.95 -2.35 -5.29
N LEU A 51 -3.88 -3.53 -4.66
CA LEU A 51 -4.69 -4.69 -5.03
C LEU A 51 -6.19 -4.43 -4.82
N ALA A 52 -6.56 -3.82 -3.70
CA ALA A 52 -7.94 -3.44 -3.42
C ALA A 52 -8.47 -2.41 -4.43
N ALA A 53 -7.66 -1.43 -4.83
CA ALA A 53 -8.01 -0.47 -5.86
C ALA A 53 -8.22 -1.14 -7.22
N GLN A 54 -7.32 -2.05 -7.63
CA GLN A 54 -7.48 -2.82 -8.87
C GLN A 54 -8.77 -3.65 -8.87
N GLN A 55 -9.08 -4.33 -7.76
CA GLN A 55 -10.32 -5.11 -7.61
C GLN A 55 -11.56 -4.20 -7.60
N SER A 56 -11.49 -3.04 -6.96
CA SER A 56 -12.56 -2.05 -6.97
C SER A 56 -12.85 -1.55 -8.38
N ILE A 57 -11.81 -1.24 -9.17
CA ILE A 57 -11.96 -0.81 -10.57
C ILE A 57 -12.64 -1.89 -11.41
N ARG A 58 -12.23 -3.16 -11.25
CA ARG A 58 -12.80 -4.28 -11.99
C ARG A 58 -14.27 -4.56 -11.66
N THR A 59 -14.66 -4.36 -10.40
CA THR A 59 -15.98 -4.79 -9.90
C THR A 59 -16.97 -3.66 -9.68
N GLY A 60 -16.50 -2.41 -9.65
CA GLY A 60 -17.29 -1.25 -9.26
C GLY A 60 -17.71 -1.25 -7.78
N LYS A 61 -17.12 -2.11 -6.94
CA LYS A 61 -17.51 -2.28 -5.53
C LYS A 61 -16.42 -1.79 -4.58
N VAL A 62 -16.83 -1.32 -3.39
CA VAL A 62 -15.91 -0.95 -2.32
C VAL A 62 -15.21 -2.19 -1.76
N VAL A 63 -13.88 -2.14 -1.66
CA VAL A 63 -13.04 -3.17 -1.04
C VAL A 63 -12.51 -2.63 0.29
N LYS A 64 -12.80 -3.32 1.39
CA LYS A 64 -12.32 -2.96 2.73
C LYS A 64 -10.95 -3.58 2.97
N LEU A 65 -10.05 -2.83 3.60
CA LEU A 65 -8.76 -3.34 4.05
C LEU A 65 -8.84 -3.71 5.53
N SER A 66 -8.22 -4.84 5.87
CA SER A 66 -7.96 -5.26 7.24
C SER A 66 -6.66 -4.65 7.76
N ALA A 67 -6.49 -4.66 9.09
CA ALA A 67 -5.29 -4.17 9.75
C ALA A 67 -4.03 -4.96 9.40
N GLU A 68 -4.14 -6.14 8.79
CA GLU A 68 -2.99 -6.93 8.36
C GLU A 68 -2.65 -6.73 6.87
N GLY A 69 -3.33 -5.80 6.19
CA GLY A 69 -3.11 -5.56 4.76
C GLY A 69 -3.77 -6.60 3.85
N ARG A 70 -4.83 -7.27 4.31
CA ARG A 70 -5.68 -8.08 3.42
C ARG A 70 -6.91 -7.27 2.99
N GLY A 71 -7.27 -7.33 1.71
CA GLY A 71 -8.48 -6.72 1.16
C GLY A 71 -9.65 -7.71 1.08
N HIS A 72 -10.86 -7.27 1.39
CA HIS A 72 -12.08 -8.06 1.16
C HIS A 72 -13.16 -7.19 0.49
N ALA A 73 -13.68 -7.67 -0.64
CA ALA A 73 -14.72 -6.96 -1.38
C ALA A 73 -16.03 -6.94 -0.60
N THR A 74 -16.66 -5.78 -0.49
CA THR A 74 -17.99 -5.66 0.09
C THR A 74 -19.02 -5.60 -1.03
N ALA A 75 -20.07 -6.41 -0.93
CA ALA A 75 -21.27 -6.13 -1.71
C ALA A 75 -21.86 -4.80 -1.21
N ALA A 76 -22.23 -3.91 -2.13
CA ALA A 76 -22.95 -2.70 -1.78
C ALA A 76 -24.29 -3.12 -1.14
N ALA A 77 -24.42 -2.82 0.16
CA ALA A 77 -25.57 -3.02 1.04
C ALA A 77 -26.38 -4.31 0.81
N ASP A 78 -26.17 -5.33 1.65
CA ASP A 78 -27.29 -6.00 2.32
C ASP A 78 -26.79 -6.86 3.48
N ALA A 79 -27.59 -6.85 4.55
CA ALA A 79 -27.44 -7.75 5.69
C ALA A 79 -27.69 -9.20 5.24
N ALA A 80 -26.88 -10.12 5.79
CA ALA A 80 -27.01 -11.58 5.72
C ALA A 80 -26.62 -12.30 4.41
N ASP A 81 -25.35 -12.72 4.31
CA ASP A 81 -24.98 -14.04 3.76
C ASP A 81 -23.52 -14.41 4.17
N PRO A 82 -23.29 -15.48 4.96
CA PRO A 82 -21.94 -15.86 5.43
C PRO A 82 -21.16 -16.76 4.46
N CYS A 83 -21.66 -17.08 3.26
CA CYS A 83 -21.00 -18.02 2.38
C CYS A 83 -20.34 -17.35 1.15
N HIS A 84 -19.00 -17.40 1.15
CA HIS A 84 -18.05 -17.07 0.06
C HIS A 84 -17.61 -15.61 -0.10
N ALA A 85 -16.91 -15.10 0.92
CA ALA A 85 -15.91 -14.06 0.74
C ALA A 85 -14.62 -14.70 0.18
N GLY A 86 -14.33 -14.49 -1.11
CA GLY A 86 -13.02 -14.81 -1.67
C GLY A 86 -11.98 -13.86 -1.11
N ASP A 87 -11.01 -14.41 -0.38
CA ASP A 87 -9.84 -13.69 0.14
C ASP A 87 -8.95 -13.24 -1.03
N VAL A 88 -8.43 -12.00 -1.01
CA VAL A 88 -7.51 -11.50 -2.05
C VAL A 88 -6.20 -12.30 -2.08
N ALA A 89 -5.84 -12.99 -0.99
CA ALA A 89 -4.76 -13.97 -1.00
C ALA A 89 -4.99 -15.09 -2.04
N ASP A 90 -6.25 -15.45 -2.28
CA ASP A 90 -6.66 -16.46 -3.26
C ASP A 90 -6.54 -15.94 -4.71
N LEU A 91 -6.46 -14.62 -4.93
CA LEU A 91 -6.27 -14.02 -6.25
C LEU A 91 -4.79 -14.09 -6.69
N LEU A 92 -3.85 -13.80 -5.77
CA LEU A 92 -2.41 -13.91 -6.03
C LEU A 92 -1.99 -15.37 -6.28
N LEU A 93 -2.58 -16.33 -5.55
CA LEU A 93 -2.34 -17.77 -5.78
C LEU A 93 -2.98 -18.29 -7.08
N ARG A 94 -4.00 -17.62 -7.62
CA ARG A 94 -4.60 -17.99 -8.91
C ARG A 94 -3.79 -17.50 -10.11
N GLU A 95 -3.10 -16.36 -10.01
CA GLU A 95 -2.23 -15.86 -11.08
C GLU A 95 -1.02 -16.79 -11.30
N ASP A 96 -0.47 -17.37 -10.23
CA ASP A 96 0.64 -18.34 -10.30
C ASP A 96 0.23 -19.66 -11.00
N ARG A 97 -1.05 -20.03 -10.92
CA ARG A 97 -1.60 -21.21 -11.61
C ARG A 97 -1.86 -20.98 -13.11
N LEU A 98 -2.01 -19.72 -13.54
CA LEU A 98 -2.20 -19.37 -14.95
C LEU A 98 -0.87 -19.20 -15.69
N GLN A 99 0.20 -18.78 -15.01
CA GLN A 99 1.53 -18.67 -15.62
C GLN A 99 2.30 -19.99 -15.69
N SER A 100 1.94 -21.00 -14.90
CA SER A 100 2.53 -22.35 -14.95
C SER A 100 1.90 -23.28 -16.00
N GLN A 101 0.96 -22.78 -16.81
CA GLN A 101 0.32 -23.51 -17.92
C GLN A 101 0.71 -22.98 -19.31
N LEU A 102 1.76 -22.15 -19.39
CA LEU A 102 2.47 -21.76 -20.62
C LEU A 102 3.89 -22.33 -20.59
#